data_AF-A0A024G7Y5-F1
#
_entry.id   AF-A0A024G7Y5-F1
#
_cell.length_a   1.000
_cell.length_b   1.000
_cell.length_c   1.000
_cell.angle_alpha   90.00
_cell.angle_beta   90.00
_cell.angle_gamma   90.00
#
_symmetry.space_group_name_H-M   'P 1'
#
loop_
_entity.id
_entity.type
_entity.pdbx_description
1 polymer ?
#
loop_
_entity_poly.entity_id
_entity_poly.type
_entity_poly.pdbx_seq_one_letter_code
_entity_poly.pdbx_strand_id
1 'polypeptide(L)'
;MASARASRYEGTAKDEEVEALSAKLRDNLRMNIRYMADYEVLSEAWIDMAKQIERIGEITEMERNLPKAKGVTVWECEEVALRYILEDGKLNLCLRNLIAYNEFLRASDSPSQQMTREMLDAMHQFEKGMGLTLKNAWFHAEAVHITDLPKLVEYVHTVLKCAVQKPNILKEKEMEPCQEISVIYYLLGITKQLESMDESRLVPLFVEEEIFQLLTKHLVLQFHLLQEDTVVAALDTLNSMCGTEHFQSHPEDYLDSDDVASALWKIRVYNKNKIFSWATCFHVLCLLWTILRSAYWIRIQSRYEMTYLELYLLYWFPTPIQFANFSLLILFYIQVLTGKQWQLKWRTICLPLYLVLTMSMATFTVVWALNSSNDLDNAVQFGDKYDEEFYKVMGVRVQLEYSAFSFFLLGTLFGLFGWKLINIERWKQRRLLVSRPRKSIVL
;
A
#
# COMPACT_ATOMS: atom_id res chain seq x y z
N MET A 1 -52.26 7.47 23.63
CA MET A 1 -51.60 8.63 22.96
C MET A 1 -50.55 9.33 23.82
N ALA A 2 -50.65 9.39 25.16
CA ALA A 2 -49.65 10.05 26.01
C ALA A 2 -48.25 9.37 26.03
N SER A 3 -48.20 8.03 25.96
CA SER A 3 -46.95 7.25 25.96
C SER A 3 -46.10 7.44 24.69
N ALA A 4 -46.72 7.70 23.53
CA ALA A 4 -46.02 7.98 22.27
C ALA A 4 -45.45 9.41 22.19
N ARG A 5 -46.01 10.36 22.96
CA ARG A 5 -45.44 11.70 23.12
C ARG A 5 -44.29 11.72 24.12
N ALA A 6 -44.42 11.03 25.25
CA ALA A 6 -43.36 10.94 26.26
C ALA A 6 -42.07 10.29 25.70
N SER A 7 -42.20 9.21 24.93
CA SER A 7 -41.06 8.56 24.24
C SER A 7 -40.42 9.42 23.15
N ARG A 8 -41.18 10.31 22.48
CA ARG A 8 -40.62 11.30 21.56
C ARG A 8 -39.84 12.40 22.28
N TYR A 9 -40.35 12.87 23.42
CA TYR A 9 -39.68 13.89 24.24
C TYR A 9 -38.41 13.35 24.92
N GLU A 10 -38.41 12.10 25.37
CA GLU A 10 -37.20 11.44 25.91
C GLU A 10 -36.14 11.19 24.84
N GLY A 11 -36.53 10.94 23.58
CA GLY A 11 -35.60 10.86 22.45
C GLY A 11 -34.96 12.21 22.14
N THR A 12 -35.76 13.27 21.99
CA THR A 12 -35.24 14.63 21.72
C THR A 12 -34.42 15.20 22.87
N ALA A 13 -34.77 14.93 24.13
CA ALA A 13 -33.99 15.42 25.27
C ALA A 13 -32.62 14.73 25.39
N LYS A 14 -32.52 13.45 25.06
CA LYS A 14 -31.24 12.73 24.98
C LYS A 14 -30.39 13.21 23.82
N ASP A 15 -31.01 13.49 22.67
CA ASP A 15 -30.31 14.03 21.51
C ASP A 15 -29.78 15.45 21.80
N GLU A 16 -30.57 16.30 22.48
CA GLU A 16 -30.14 17.63 22.94
C GLU A 16 -29.01 17.57 23.97
N GLU A 17 -29.04 16.61 24.90
CA GLU A 17 -27.98 16.42 25.91
C GLU A 17 -26.67 15.93 25.28
N VAL A 18 -26.76 15.04 24.29
CA VAL A 18 -25.62 14.56 23.49
C VAL A 18 -25.05 15.67 22.62
N GLU A 19 -25.90 16.49 22.00
CA GLU A 19 -25.48 17.63 21.18
C GLU A 19 -24.82 18.71 22.05
N ALA A 20 -25.36 18.99 23.24
CA ALA A 20 -24.75 19.91 24.21
C ALA A 20 -23.40 19.40 24.73
N LEU A 21 -23.26 18.08 24.97
CA LEU A 21 -21.99 17.47 25.36
C LEU A 21 -20.96 17.54 24.24
N SER A 22 -21.39 17.28 23.00
CA SER A 22 -20.55 17.41 21.79
C SER A 22 -20.08 18.86 21.58
N ALA A 23 -20.97 19.84 21.75
CA ALA A 23 -20.63 21.26 21.71
C ALA A 23 -19.60 21.64 22.79
N LYS A 24 -19.82 21.19 24.04
CA LYS A 24 -18.88 21.45 25.15
C LYS A 24 -17.52 20.78 24.92
N LEU A 25 -17.46 19.61 24.29
CA LEU A 25 -16.21 18.96 23.92
C LEU A 25 -15.47 19.76 22.82
N ARG A 26 -16.20 20.30 21.84
CA ARG A 26 -15.65 21.17 20.79
C ARG A 26 -15.14 22.50 21.33
N ASP A 27 -15.84 23.13 22.27
CA ASP A 27 -15.41 24.39 22.88
C ASP A 27 -14.14 24.20 23.72
N ASN A 28 -14.07 23.11 24.49
CA ASN A 28 -12.86 22.73 25.22
C ASN A 28 -11.68 22.46 24.26
N LEU A 29 -11.93 21.84 23.11
CA LEU A 29 -10.90 21.61 22.09
C LEU A 29 -10.35 22.92 21.53
N ARG A 30 -11.22 23.88 21.17
CA ARG A 30 -10.77 25.19 20.66
C ARG A 30 -10.00 25.97 21.72
N MET A 31 -10.42 25.90 22.98
CA MET A 31 -9.68 26.51 24.09
C MET A 31 -8.27 25.92 24.22
N ASN A 32 -8.13 24.59 24.16
CA ASN A 32 -6.81 23.94 24.20
C ASN A 32 -5.93 24.38 23.02
N ILE A 33 -6.50 24.53 21.83
CA ILE A 33 -5.76 25.01 20.64
C ILE A 33 -5.29 26.46 20.81
N ARG A 34 -6.13 27.32 21.42
CA ARG A 34 -5.77 28.71 21.70
C ARG A 34 -4.69 28.85 22.77
N TYR A 35 -4.67 27.93 23.74
CA TYR A 35 -3.64 27.87 24.78
C TYR A 35 -2.25 27.55 24.23
N MET A 36 -2.15 26.91 23.05
CA MET A 36 -0.84 26.66 22.43
C MET A 36 -0.10 27.97 22.15
N ALA A 37 1.12 28.08 22.67
CA ALA A 37 2.01 29.21 22.50
C ALA A 37 3.48 28.74 22.38
N ASP A 38 4.38 29.70 22.19
CA ASP A 38 5.83 29.47 22.13
C ASP A 38 6.38 29.51 23.56
N TYR A 39 6.22 28.41 24.29
CA TYR A 39 6.70 28.26 25.67
C TYR A 39 8.10 27.62 25.67
N GLU A 40 8.95 28.03 26.61
CA GLU A 40 10.25 27.40 26.83
C GLU A 40 10.07 25.91 27.18
N VAL A 41 10.85 25.04 26.55
CA VAL A 41 10.75 23.57 26.70
C VAL A 41 10.98 23.19 28.16
N LEU A 42 10.10 22.34 28.71
CA LEU A 42 10.03 21.96 30.12
C LEU A 42 9.67 23.05 31.14
N SER A 43 9.26 24.25 30.70
CA SER A 43 8.56 25.17 31.60
C SER A 43 7.22 24.59 32.07
N GLU A 44 6.69 25.07 33.19
CA GLU A 44 5.39 24.61 33.73
C GLU A 44 4.26 24.76 32.69
N ALA A 45 4.22 25.90 31.99
CA ALA A 45 3.27 26.14 30.91
C ALA A 45 3.47 25.19 29.72
N TRP A 46 4.72 24.82 29.40
CA TRP A 46 5.00 23.86 28.33
C TRP A 46 4.54 22.45 28.71
N ILE A 47 4.77 22.03 29.97
CA ILE A 47 4.31 20.72 30.49
C ILE A 47 2.78 20.62 30.42
N ASP A 48 2.07 21.68 30.79
CA ASP A 48 0.61 21.70 30.67
C ASP A 48 0.13 21.74 29.22
N MET A 49 0.84 22.47 28.35
CA MET A 49 0.57 22.47 26.91
C MET A 49 0.80 21.08 26.30
N ALA A 50 1.82 20.33 26.72
CA ALA A 50 2.12 18.99 26.23
C ALA A 50 0.96 18.01 26.44
N LYS A 51 0.35 18.04 27.64
CA LYS A 51 -0.85 17.25 27.97
C LYS A 51 -2.02 17.58 27.03
N GLN A 52 -2.19 18.86 26.70
CA GLN A 52 -3.26 19.30 25.79
C GLN A 52 -2.97 18.90 24.33
N ILE A 53 -1.71 19.00 23.90
CA ILE A 53 -1.26 18.61 22.56
C ILE A 53 -1.43 17.10 22.34
N GLU A 54 -1.14 16.26 23.33
CA GLU A 54 -1.44 14.82 23.24
C GLU A 54 -2.91 14.58 22.91
N ARG A 55 -3.80 15.20 23.68
CA ARG A 55 -5.25 15.08 23.48
C ARG A 55 -5.68 15.58 22.10
N ILE A 56 -5.11 16.70 21.62
CA ILE A 56 -5.38 17.21 20.27
C ILE A 56 -4.92 16.18 19.22
N GLY A 57 -3.71 15.64 19.35
CA GLY A 57 -3.18 14.61 18.47
C GLY A 57 -4.08 13.38 18.37
N GLU A 58 -4.53 12.85 19.51
CA GLU A 58 -5.46 11.71 19.57
C GLU A 58 -6.80 12.01 18.90
N ILE A 59 -7.35 13.22 19.11
CA ILE A 59 -8.59 13.65 18.43
C ILE A 59 -8.39 13.71 16.92
N THR A 60 -7.29 14.30 16.44
CA THR A 60 -7.02 14.36 14.98
C THR A 60 -6.90 12.97 14.35
N GLU A 61 -6.27 12.02 15.05
CA GLU A 61 -6.12 10.65 14.55
C GLU A 61 -7.47 9.92 14.54
N MET A 62 -8.31 10.13 15.54
CA MET A 62 -9.67 9.60 15.57
C MET A 62 -10.53 10.19 14.44
N GLU A 63 -10.56 11.52 14.28
CA GLU A 63 -11.32 12.21 13.24
C GLU A 63 -10.91 11.75 11.83
N ARG A 64 -9.61 11.52 11.62
CA ARG A 64 -9.09 11.00 10.34
C ARG A 64 -9.63 9.62 9.98
N ASN A 65 -9.86 8.78 10.98
CA ASN A 65 -10.35 7.41 10.80
C ASN A 65 -11.87 7.33 10.63
N LEU A 66 -12.60 8.46 10.76
CA LEU A 66 -14.03 8.51 10.51
C LEU A 66 -14.35 8.36 9.01
N PRO A 67 -15.54 7.84 8.64
CA PRO A 67 -15.94 7.71 7.25
C PRO A 67 -16.10 9.08 6.59
N LYS A 68 -15.26 9.40 5.61
CA LYS A 68 -15.31 10.67 4.88
C LYS A 68 -16.05 10.55 3.55
N ALA A 69 -16.87 11.55 3.22
CA ALA A 69 -17.30 11.78 1.84
C ALA A 69 -16.08 12.14 0.97
N LYS A 70 -16.08 11.70 -0.30
CA LYS A 70 -14.90 11.80 -1.17
C LYS A 70 -14.72 13.20 -1.75
N GLY A 71 -13.48 13.67 -1.82
CA GLY A 71 -13.12 14.94 -2.47
C GLY A 71 -13.47 16.18 -1.67
N VAL A 72 -13.70 15.99 -0.38
CA VAL A 72 -14.15 17.01 0.56
C VAL A 72 -12.93 17.71 1.16
N THR A 73 -12.95 19.04 1.15
CA THR A 73 -11.88 19.89 1.70
C THR A 73 -11.80 19.76 3.22
N VAL A 74 -10.73 20.25 3.86
CA VAL A 74 -10.65 20.29 5.35
C VAL A 74 -11.84 21.04 5.96
N TRP A 75 -12.31 22.05 5.25
CA TRP A 75 -13.43 22.92 5.62
C TRP A 75 -14.78 22.22 5.58
N GLU A 76 -14.87 21.11 4.86
CA GLU A 76 -16.08 20.34 4.67
C GLU A 76 -15.99 18.95 5.35
N CYS A 77 -14.79 18.52 5.76
CA CYS A 77 -14.57 17.27 6.51
C CYS A 77 -14.90 17.41 8.01
N GLU A 78 -15.25 16.32 8.68
CA GLU A 78 -15.50 16.28 10.13
C GLU A 78 -14.23 16.40 11.00
N GLU A 79 -13.12 16.91 10.46
CA GLU A 79 -11.84 17.12 11.15
C GLU A 79 -11.82 18.49 11.84
N VAL A 80 -12.61 18.63 12.90
CA VAL A 80 -12.81 19.88 13.63
C VAL A 80 -11.51 20.33 14.29
N ALA A 81 -10.70 19.42 14.82
CA ALA A 81 -9.43 19.76 15.45
C ALA A 81 -8.45 20.42 14.48
N LEU A 82 -8.25 19.81 13.30
CA LEU A 82 -7.37 20.37 12.27
C LEU A 82 -7.90 21.71 11.76
N ARG A 83 -9.21 21.84 11.59
CA ARG A 83 -9.83 23.09 11.16
C ARG A 83 -9.51 24.23 12.12
N TYR A 84 -9.69 24.03 13.43
CA TYR A 84 -9.38 25.06 14.43
C TYR A 84 -7.89 25.44 14.44
N ILE A 85 -6.98 24.49 14.22
CA ILE A 85 -5.54 24.77 14.09
C ILE A 85 -5.27 25.68 12.90
N LEU A 86 -5.91 25.43 11.76
CA LEU A 86 -5.77 26.23 10.55
C LEU A 86 -6.42 27.63 10.71
N GLU A 87 -7.64 27.70 11.24
CA GLU A 87 -8.37 28.96 11.47
C GLU A 87 -7.62 29.90 12.41
N ASP A 88 -7.11 29.36 13.52
CA ASP A 88 -6.41 30.16 14.54
C ASP A 88 -4.91 30.36 14.18
N GLY A 89 -4.47 29.94 12.97
CA GLY A 89 -3.13 30.18 12.44
C GLY A 89 -2.01 29.45 13.19
N LYS A 90 -2.32 28.33 13.85
CA LYS A 90 -1.41 27.65 14.78
C LYS A 90 -0.51 26.61 14.12
N LEU A 91 -0.71 26.27 12.83
CA LEU A 91 0.06 25.21 12.17
C LEU A 91 1.58 25.47 12.17
N ASN A 92 2.02 26.67 11.79
CA ASN A 92 3.44 27.02 11.81
C ASN A 92 3.98 27.23 13.23
N LEU A 93 3.12 27.50 14.22
CA LEU A 93 3.52 27.48 15.63
C LEU A 93 3.81 26.05 16.08
N CYS A 94 2.95 25.09 15.73
CA CYS A 94 3.17 23.67 16.01
C CYS A 94 4.51 23.18 15.45
N LEU A 95 4.84 23.54 14.20
CA LEU A 95 6.13 23.22 13.59
C LEU A 95 7.31 23.85 14.37
N ARG A 96 7.22 25.14 14.72
CA ARG A 96 8.28 25.81 15.50
C ARG A 96 8.50 25.19 16.87
N ASN A 97 7.41 24.89 17.59
CA ASN A 97 7.49 24.22 18.90
C ASN A 97 8.13 22.84 18.78
N LEU A 98 7.84 22.11 17.70
CA LEU A 98 8.45 20.81 17.44
C LEU A 98 9.95 20.91 17.16
N ILE A 99 10.37 21.92 16.38
CA ILE A 99 11.78 22.22 16.12
C ILE A 99 12.50 22.54 17.43
N ALA A 100 11.96 23.46 18.24
CA ALA A 100 12.55 23.84 19.52
C ALA A 100 12.68 22.66 20.49
N TYR A 101 11.68 21.77 20.54
CA TYR A 101 11.75 20.52 21.30
C TYR A 101 12.89 19.61 20.80
N ASN A 102 13.06 19.46 19.49
CA ASN A 102 14.12 18.63 18.92
C ASN A 102 15.52 19.21 19.15
N GLU A 103 15.67 20.54 19.06
CA GLU A 103 16.89 21.25 19.41
C GLU A 103 17.25 21.06 20.89
N PHE A 104 16.26 21.18 21.78
CA PHE A 104 16.41 20.89 23.20
C PHE A 104 16.91 19.46 23.43
N LEU A 105 16.26 18.45 22.83
CA LEU A 105 16.69 17.05 22.94
C LEU A 105 18.16 16.84 22.54
N ARG A 106 18.60 17.50 21.46
CA ARG A 106 19.99 17.39 20.98
C ARG A 106 20.99 18.09 21.90
N ALA A 107 20.61 19.22 22.49
CA ALA A 107 21.44 19.92 23.46
C ALA A 107 21.56 19.13 24.77
N SER A 108 20.48 18.47 25.19
CA SER A 108 20.37 17.66 26.41
C SER A 108 21.06 16.29 26.34
N ASP A 109 21.61 15.88 25.18
CA ASP A 109 22.57 14.76 25.10
C ASP A 109 23.87 15.04 25.93
N SER A 110 23.99 16.22 26.53
CA SER A 110 25.00 16.58 27.54
C SER A 110 24.56 16.17 28.97
N PRO A 111 25.42 15.52 29.79
CA PRO A 111 25.02 14.71 30.96
C PRO A 111 24.59 15.49 32.23
N SER A 112 24.09 16.72 32.12
CA SER A 112 23.93 17.63 33.28
C SER A 112 22.49 17.90 33.76
N GLN A 113 21.44 17.42 33.08
CA GLN A 113 20.04 17.65 33.50
C GLN A 113 19.43 16.39 34.13
N GLN A 114 19.21 16.41 35.45
CA GLN A 114 18.32 15.46 36.11
C GLN A 114 16.88 15.74 35.66
N MET A 115 16.37 14.97 34.70
CA MET A 115 14.97 15.04 34.30
C MET A 115 14.08 14.32 35.32
N THR A 116 13.01 14.99 35.76
CA THR A 116 11.99 14.37 36.61
C THR A 116 11.11 13.45 35.76
N ARG A 117 10.40 12.51 36.41
CA ARG A 117 9.46 11.62 35.72
C ARG A 117 8.34 12.40 35.01
N GLU A 118 7.84 13.46 35.64
CA GLU A 118 6.82 14.33 35.04
C GLU A 118 7.31 15.01 33.75
N MET A 119 8.58 15.45 33.72
CA MET A 119 9.18 16.03 32.51
C MET A 119 9.27 14.99 31.39
N LEU A 120 9.71 13.76 31.69
CA LEU A 120 9.79 12.68 30.71
C LEU A 120 8.41 12.31 30.15
N ASP A 121 7.40 12.21 31.02
CA ASP A 121 6.02 11.96 30.62
C ASP A 121 5.51 13.10 29.71
N ALA A 122 5.74 14.36 30.08
CA ALA A 122 5.36 15.52 29.26
C ALA A 122 6.06 15.54 27.89
N MET A 123 7.33 15.15 27.82
CA MET A 123 8.07 15.03 26.56
C MET A 123 7.46 13.97 25.65
N HIS A 124 7.10 12.81 26.19
CA HIS A 124 6.41 11.78 25.45
C HIS A 124 5.05 12.26 24.91
N GLN A 125 4.25 12.90 25.77
CA GLN A 125 2.94 13.44 25.41
C GLN A 125 3.04 14.48 24.30
N PHE A 126 4.01 15.39 24.41
CA PHE A 126 4.27 16.41 23.40
C PHE A 126 4.68 15.79 22.06
N GLU A 127 5.68 14.90 22.06
CA GLU A 127 6.20 14.30 20.82
C GLU A 127 5.13 13.49 20.08
N LYS A 128 4.37 12.67 20.82
CA LYS A 128 3.25 11.88 20.28
C LYS A 128 2.15 12.78 19.74
N GLY A 129 1.68 13.74 20.54
CA GLY A 129 0.58 14.62 20.16
C GLY A 129 0.92 15.47 18.95
N MET A 130 2.06 16.15 18.99
CA MET A 130 2.55 16.99 17.90
C MET A 130 2.83 16.18 16.64
N GLY A 131 3.41 14.98 16.83
CA GLY A 131 3.61 13.95 15.81
C GLY A 131 2.35 13.69 15.00
N LEU A 132 1.28 13.30 15.69
CA LEU A 132 -0.02 12.96 15.10
C LEU A 132 -0.70 14.18 14.47
N THR A 133 -0.74 15.31 15.17
CA THR A 133 -1.39 16.53 14.68
C THR A 133 -0.80 17.00 13.36
N LEU A 134 0.53 17.15 13.28
CA LEU A 134 1.20 17.61 12.07
C LEU A 134 1.14 16.58 10.93
N LYS A 135 1.28 15.29 11.27
CA LYS A 135 1.11 14.18 10.32
C LYS A 135 -0.24 14.29 9.62
N ASN A 136 -1.30 14.48 10.39
CA ASN A 136 -2.66 14.52 9.86
C ASN A 136 -2.94 15.82 9.11
N ALA A 137 -2.42 16.96 9.58
CA ALA A 137 -2.54 18.24 8.88
C ALA A 137 -1.98 18.16 7.44
N TRP A 138 -0.76 17.67 7.26
CA TRP A 138 -0.09 17.69 5.94
C TRP A 138 -0.59 16.67 4.92
N PHE A 139 -1.61 15.86 5.25
CA PHE A 139 -2.36 15.13 4.23
C PHE A 139 -3.35 16.02 3.46
N HIS A 140 -3.53 17.27 3.88
CA HIS A 140 -4.43 18.23 3.25
C HIS A 140 -3.66 19.33 2.53
N ALA A 141 -4.04 19.59 1.27
CA ALA A 141 -3.39 20.59 0.43
C ALA A 141 -3.42 22.00 1.06
N GLU A 142 -4.53 22.35 1.71
CA GLU A 142 -4.72 23.64 2.37
C GLU A 142 -3.70 23.88 3.49
N ALA A 143 -3.42 22.84 4.28
CA ALA A 143 -2.41 22.90 5.33
C ALA A 143 -1.00 23.04 4.73
N VAL A 144 -0.69 22.27 3.67
CA VAL A 144 0.61 22.34 3.00
C VAL A 144 0.84 23.72 2.36
N HIS A 145 -0.19 24.33 1.79
CA HIS A 145 -0.10 25.66 1.17
C HIS A 145 0.28 26.79 2.13
N ILE A 146 -0.19 26.73 3.39
CA ILE A 146 0.10 27.73 4.40
C ILE A 146 1.32 27.39 5.27
N THR A 147 1.88 26.19 5.10
CA THR A 147 3.05 25.74 5.85
C THR A 147 4.32 26.43 5.36
N ASP A 148 5.21 26.76 6.29
CA ASP A 148 6.59 27.13 6.01
C ASP A 148 7.38 25.90 5.52
N LEU A 149 7.31 25.63 4.21
CA LEU A 149 7.91 24.44 3.60
C LEU A 149 9.42 24.36 3.79
N PRO A 150 10.21 25.44 3.61
CA PRO A 150 11.65 25.41 3.90
C PRO A 150 11.96 24.89 5.30
N LYS A 151 11.31 25.45 6.35
CA LYS A 151 11.53 24.99 7.73
C LYS A 151 11.12 23.55 7.97
N LEU A 152 10.03 23.12 7.32
CA LEU A 152 9.60 21.73 7.43
C LEU A 152 10.61 20.77 6.79
N VAL A 153 11.11 21.10 5.60
CA VAL A 153 12.11 20.26 4.92
C VAL A 153 13.42 20.24 5.70
N GLU A 154 13.89 21.39 6.19
CA GLU A 154 15.06 21.50 7.07
C GLU A 154 14.90 20.65 8.35
N TYR A 155 13.72 20.69 8.98
CA TYR A 155 13.42 19.85 10.14
C TYR A 155 13.49 18.36 9.79
N VAL A 156 12.89 17.95 8.67
CA VAL A 156 12.93 16.55 8.21
C VAL A 156 14.36 16.10 7.91
N HIS A 157 15.15 16.91 7.21
CA HIS A 157 16.58 16.69 6.99
C HIS A 157 17.29 16.43 8.32
N THR A 158 17.08 17.33 9.26
CA THR A 158 17.71 17.35 10.57
C THR A 158 17.40 16.08 11.36
N VAL A 159 16.16 15.57 11.32
CA VAL A 159 15.76 14.29 11.94
C VAL A 159 16.34 13.09 11.21
N LEU A 160 16.20 13.01 9.88
CA LEU A 160 16.68 11.87 9.09
C LEU A 160 18.20 11.72 9.18
N LYS A 161 18.95 12.83 9.10
CA LYS A 161 20.40 12.86 9.25
C LYS A 161 20.85 12.30 10.60
N CYS A 162 20.17 12.70 11.69
CA CYS A 162 20.43 12.15 13.02
C CYS A 162 20.15 10.64 13.06
N ALA A 163 19.03 10.20 12.49
CA ALA A 163 18.66 8.78 12.47
C ALA A 163 19.59 7.90 11.62
N VAL A 164 20.20 8.47 10.57
CA VAL A 164 21.24 7.81 9.78
C VAL A 164 22.57 7.76 10.56
N GLN A 165 22.93 8.81 11.29
CA GLN A 165 24.15 8.87 12.11
C GLN A 165 24.08 7.99 13.37
N LYS A 166 22.89 7.77 13.93
CA LYS A 166 22.64 6.91 15.11
C LYS A 166 21.73 5.72 14.74
N PRO A 167 22.27 4.61 14.19
CA PRO A 167 21.46 3.50 13.69
C PRO A 167 20.62 2.76 14.73
N ASN A 168 20.87 2.93 16.04
CA ASN A 168 20.08 2.29 17.10
C ASN A 168 19.02 3.20 17.72
N ILE A 169 18.85 4.44 17.21
CA ILE A 169 17.95 5.44 17.80
C ILE A 169 16.51 4.94 17.98
N LEU A 170 16.00 4.14 17.03
CA LEU A 170 14.65 3.58 17.10
C LEU A 170 14.51 2.48 18.17
N LYS A 171 15.58 1.73 18.45
CA LYS A 171 15.58 0.73 19.54
C LYS A 171 15.63 1.40 20.90
N GLU A 172 16.40 2.47 21.01
CA GLU A 172 16.60 3.22 22.25
C GLU A 172 15.36 4.01 22.66
N LYS A 173 14.59 4.51 21.69
CA LYS A 173 13.46 5.39 22.00
C LYS A 173 12.24 4.69 22.58
N GLU A 174 12.04 3.37 22.41
CA GLU A 174 10.86 2.55 22.84
C GLU A 174 9.44 3.15 22.58
N MET A 175 9.33 4.39 22.11
CA MET A 175 8.15 5.22 22.07
C MET A 175 7.57 5.21 20.65
N GLU A 176 6.35 4.69 20.51
CA GLU A 176 5.53 4.89 19.33
C GLU A 176 4.47 5.97 19.61
N PRO A 177 4.29 6.99 18.75
CA PRO A 177 5.08 7.39 17.58
C PRO A 177 6.21 8.40 17.91
N CYS A 178 7.44 8.15 17.45
CA CYS A 178 8.57 9.07 17.53
C CYS A 178 8.75 9.92 16.26
N GLN A 179 9.58 10.97 16.34
CA GLN A 179 9.84 11.85 15.20
C GLN A 179 10.52 11.17 14.01
N GLU A 180 11.46 10.24 14.27
CA GLU A 180 12.17 9.49 13.22
C GLU A 180 11.23 8.67 12.33
N ILE A 181 10.08 8.25 12.87
CA ILE A 181 9.00 7.62 12.11
C ILE A 181 8.04 8.67 11.53
N SER A 182 7.68 9.69 12.30
CA SER A 182 6.68 10.69 11.92
C SER A 182 7.09 11.49 10.68
N VAL A 183 8.39 11.80 10.52
CA VAL A 183 8.91 12.55 9.36
C VAL A 183 8.68 11.82 8.02
N ILE A 184 8.62 10.49 8.01
CA ILE A 184 8.27 9.72 6.82
C ILE A 184 6.84 10.05 6.38
N TYR A 185 5.92 10.15 7.34
CA TYR A 185 4.53 10.51 7.03
C TYR A 185 4.37 11.99 6.67
N TYR A 186 5.22 12.87 7.20
CA TYR A 186 5.26 14.28 6.79
C TYR A 186 5.63 14.40 5.32
N LEU A 187 6.71 13.72 4.92
CA LEU A 187 7.12 13.65 3.52
C LEU A 187 6.03 13.03 2.64
N LEU A 188 5.40 11.94 3.08
CA LEU A 188 4.29 11.33 2.32
C LEU A 188 3.12 12.30 2.13
N GLY A 189 2.75 13.04 3.16
CA GLY A 189 1.68 14.03 3.11
C GLY A 189 1.95 15.09 2.06
N ILE A 190 3.15 15.70 2.12
CA ILE A 190 3.57 16.76 1.20
C ILE A 190 3.72 16.24 -0.23
N THR A 191 4.39 15.09 -0.41
CA THR A 191 4.63 14.50 -1.74
C THR A 191 3.35 14.06 -2.46
N LYS A 192 2.29 13.73 -1.72
CA LYS A 192 0.96 13.48 -2.30
C LYS A 192 0.31 14.73 -2.89
N GLN A 193 0.72 15.91 -2.45
CA GLN A 193 0.21 17.18 -2.96
C GLN A 193 1.08 17.74 -4.09
N LEU A 194 2.20 17.10 -4.47
CA LEU A 194 3.08 17.59 -5.54
C LEU A 194 2.35 17.82 -6.86
N GLU A 195 1.40 16.97 -7.24
CA GLU A 195 0.61 17.19 -8.48
C GLU A 195 -0.30 18.44 -8.41
N SER A 196 -0.74 18.79 -7.20
CA SER A 196 -1.61 19.96 -6.96
C SER A 196 -0.84 21.24 -6.65
N MET A 197 0.43 21.10 -6.30
CA MET A 197 1.33 22.18 -5.96
C MET A 197 2.30 22.42 -7.12
N ASP A 198 2.90 23.60 -7.16
CA ASP A 198 3.99 23.87 -8.09
C ASP A 198 5.24 23.11 -7.60
N GLU A 199 5.71 22.12 -8.38
CA GLU A 199 6.91 21.33 -8.08
C GLU A 199 8.12 22.23 -7.79
N SER A 200 8.19 23.41 -8.42
CA SER A 200 9.28 24.38 -8.23
C SER A 200 9.41 24.91 -6.80
N ARG A 201 8.37 24.76 -5.96
CA ARG A 201 8.42 25.19 -4.55
C ARG A 201 9.05 24.16 -3.62
N LEU A 202 8.98 22.88 -3.95
CA LEU A 202 9.34 21.77 -3.05
C LEU A 202 10.55 20.99 -3.53
N VAL A 203 10.63 20.76 -4.83
CA VAL A 203 11.68 19.95 -5.42
C VAL A 203 13.07 20.54 -5.18
N PRO A 204 13.32 21.85 -5.33
CA PRO A 204 14.63 22.43 -5.01
C PRO A 204 15.03 22.19 -3.55
N LEU A 205 14.09 22.30 -2.61
CA LEU A 205 14.33 22.05 -1.19
C LEU A 205 14.70 20.58 -0.94
N PHE A 206 14.04 19.63 -1.62
CA PHE A 206 14.34 18.21 -1.49
C PHE A 206 15.74 17.84 -2.02
N VAL A 207 16.19 18.53 -3.07
CA VAL A 207 17.53 18.36 -3.65
C VAL A 207 18.58 18.98 -2.73
N GLU A 208 18.38 20.25 -2.34
CA GLU A 208 19.30 21.00 -1.48
C GLU A 208 19.53 20.31 -0.13
N GLU A 209 18.46 19.78 0.46
CA GLU A 209 18.51 19.11 1.77
C GLU A 209 18.76 17.59 1.66
N GLU A 210 19.11 17.07 0.47
CA GLU A 210 19.42 15.65 0.23
C GLU A 210 18.36 14.67 0.78
N ILE A 211 17.08 15.05 0.74
CA ILE A 211 15.99 14.30 1.40
C ILE A 211 15.87 12.90 0.81
N PHE A 212 16.06 12.76 -0.50
CA PHE A 212 15.97 11.47 -1.19
C PHE A 212 17.06 10.51 -0.71
N GLN A 213 18.31 10.98 -0.64
CA GLN A 213 19.44 10.17 -0.19
C GLN A 213 19.28 9.78 1.28
N LEU A 214 18.89 10.74 2.14
CA LEU A 214 18.70 10.51 3.57
C LEU A 214 17.57 9.53 3.86
N LEU A 215 16.42 9.67 3.20
CA LEU A 215 15.29 8.73 3.36
C LEU A 215 15.67 7.31 2.91
N THR A 216 16.39 7.20 1.80
CA THR A 216 16.86 5.90 1.28
C THR A 216 17.83 5.23 2.26
N LYS A 217 18.81 5.98 2.80
CA LYS A 217 19.76 5.49 3.81
C LYS A 217 19.04 5.10 5.10
N HIS A 218 18.12 5.94 5.58
CA HIS A 218 17.30 5.66 6.75
C HIS A 218 16.52 4.35 6.59
N LEU A 219 15.87 4.14 5.45
CA LEU A 219 15.15 2.91 5.17
C LEU A 219 16.06 1.68 5.21
N VAL A 220 17.24 1.72 4.59
CA VAL A 220 18.14 0.56 4.59
C VAL A 220 18.65 0.22 5.99
N LEU A 221 18.97 1.24 6.80
CA LEU A 221 19.47 1.02 8.16
C LEU A 221 18.36 0.53 9.09
N GLN A 222 17.16 1.09 8.96
CA GLN A 222 16.06 0.90 9.92
C GLN A 222 14.97 -0.07 9.45
N PHE A 223 15.07 -0.65 8.25
CA PHE A 223 14.02 -1.47 7.63
C PHE A 223 13.40 -2.53 8.56
N HIS A 224 14.25 -3.17 9.37
CA HIS A 224 13.88 -4.27 10.27
C HIS A 224 13.12 -3.83 11.53
N LEU A 225 13.14 -2.53 11.85
CA LEU A 225 12.46 -1.94 13.01
C LEU A 225 11.20 -1.18 12.63
N LEU A 226 11.07 -0.81 11.36
CA LEU A 226 9.92 -0.07 10.87
C LEU A 226 8.72 -1.01 10.64
N GLN A 227 7.53 -0.55 11.03
CA GLN A 227 6.28 -1.23 10.69
C GLN A 227 6.05 -1.23 9.17
N GLU A 228 5.35 -2.26 8.66
CA GLU A 228 5.10 -2.43 7.22
C GLU A 228 4.42 -1.20 6.60
N ASP A 229 3.45 -0.60 7.28
CA ASP A 229 2.74 0.60 6.80
C ASP A 229 3.69 1.81 6.66
N THR A 230 4.66 1.95 7.56
CA THR A 230 5.69 3.01 7.51
C THR A 230 6.68 2.79 6.36
N VAL A 231 7.08 1.53 6.14
CA VAL A 231 7.92 1.18 4.98
C VAL A 231 7.19 1.51 3.68
N VAL A 232 5.91 1.15 3.56
CA VAL A 232 5.08 1.49 2.39
C VAL A 232 4.99 3.01 2.22
N ALA A 233 4.77 3.76 3.30
CA ALA A 233 4.73 5.22 3.25
C ALA A 233 6.04 5.84 2.72
N ALA A 234 7.18 5.31 3.14
CA ALA A 234 8.47 5.78 2.67
C ALA A 234 8.72 5.42 1.20
N LEU A 235 8.34 4.21 0.77
CA LEU A 235 8.45 3.80 -0.63
C LEU A 235 7.52 4.60 -1.54
N ASP A 236 6.31 4.90 -1.10
CA ASP A 236 5.37 5.77 -1.81
C ASP A 236 5.95 7.18 -1.97
N THR A 237 6.59 7.70 -0.91
CA THR A 237 7.29 9.00 -0.93
C THR A 237 8.41 9.01 -1.97
N LEU A 238 9.32 8.02 -1.93
CA LEU A 238 10.41 7.91 -2.91
C LEU A 238 9.86 7.79 -4.33
N ASN A 239 8.81 6.99 -4.53
CA ASN A 239 8.16 6.84 -5.83
C ASN A 239 7.55 8.16 -6.33
N SER A 240 6.93 8.94 -5.45
CA SER A 240 6.43 10.28 -5.79
C SER A 240 7.56 11.23 -6.20
N MET A 241 8.69 11.22 -5.48
CA MET A 241 9.86 12.03 -5.85
C MET A 241 10.44 11.62 -7.21
N CYS A 242 10.56 10.31 -7.47
CA CYS A 242 10.98 9.80 -8.79
C CYS A 242 10.01 10.16 -9.92
N GLY A 243 8.76 10.44 -9.59
CA GLY A 243 7.72 10.84 -10.54
C GLY A 243 7.80 12.30 -10.99
N THR A 244 8.55 13.15 -10.29
CA THR A 244 8.69 14.58 -10.61
C THR A 244 9.44 14.80 -11.93
N GLU A 245 9.18 15.94 -12.59
CA GLU A 245 9.85 16.29 -13.84
C GLU A 245 11.36 16.48 -13.64
N HIS A 246 11.74 17.03 -12.49
CA HIS A 246 13.14 17.25 -12.13
C HIS A 246 13.91 15.95 -12.00
N PHE A 247 13.39 14.94 -11.29
CA PHE A 247 14.07 13.64 -11.17
C PHE A 247 14.21 12.96 -12.53
N GLN A 248 13.21 13.07 -13.39
CA GLN A 248 13.26 12.49 -14.75
C GLN A 248 14.32 13.17 -15.62
N SER A 249 14.59 14.45 -15.40
CA SER A 249 15.52 15.26 -16.19
C SER A 249 16.96 15.22 -15.64
N HIS A 250 17.12 15.19 -14.31
CA HIS A 250 18.40 15.25 -13.61
C HIS A 250 18.47 14.18 -12.49
N PRO A 251 18.43 12.87 -12.82
CA PRO A 251 18.50 11.81 -11.83
C PRO A 251 19.83 11.79 -11.04
N GLU A 252 20.91 12.31 -11.62
CA GLU A 252 22.23 12.43 -11.00
C GLU A 252 22.21 13.22 -9.69
N ASP A 253 21.40 14.27 -9.59
CA ASP A 253 21.27 15.10 -8.38
C ASP A 253 20.76 14.32 -7.16
N TYR A 254 20.10 13.18 -7.41
CA TYR A 254 19.55 12.29 -6.37
C TYR A 254 20.39 11.04 -6.15
N LEU A 255 21.17 10.64 -7.15
CA LEU A 255 21.85 9.33 -7.21
C LEU A 255 23.38 9.43 -7.13
N ASP A 256 23.93 10.61 -6.84
CA ASP A 256 25.38 10.91 -6.88
C ASP A 256 26.28 10.08 -5.94
N SER A 257 25.72 9.15 -5.15
CA SER A 257 26.52 8.21 -4.36
C SER A 257 26.21 6.75 -4.72
N ASP A 258 27.27 5.98 -5.02
CA ASP A 258 27.22 4.52 -5.23
C ASP A 258 26.48 3.80 -4.07
N ASP A 259 26.55 4.37 -2.87
CA ASP A 259 25.84 3.92 -1.68
C ASP A 259 24.31 3.94 -1.84
N VAL A 260 23.74 4.99 -2.46
CA VAL A 260 22.28 5.11 -2.68
C VAL A 260 21.80 4.11 -3.72
N ALA A 261 22.54 3.93 -4.82
CA ALA A 261 22.21 2.92 -5.82
C ALA A 261 22.23 1.50 -5.23
N SER A 262 23.24 1.19 -4.43
CA SER A 262 23.34 -0.10 -3.73
C SER A 262 22.21 -0.28 -2.68
N ALA A 263 21.83 0.79 -2.00
CA ALA A 263 20.73 0.82 -1.03
C ALA A 263 19.38 0.56 -1.71
N LEU A 264 19.09 1.20 -2.84
CA LEU A 264 17.89 0.96 -3.65
C LEU A 264 17.84 -0.49 -4.15
N TRP A 265 18.98 -1.07 -4.54
CA TRP A 265 19.06 -2.49 -4.88
C TRP A 265 18.72 -3.40 -3.70
N LYS A 266 19.23 -3.12 -2.49
CA LYS A 266 18.87 -3.88 -1.28
C LYS A 266 17.38 -3.80 -0.97
N ILE A 267 16.77 -2.62 -1.05
CA ILE A 267 15.32 -2.42 -0.88
C ILE A 267 14.54 -3.23 -1.93
N ARG A 268 14.96 -3.18 -3.20
CA ARG A 268 14.34 -3.93 -4.30
C ARG A 268 14.47 -5.44 -4.11
N VAL A 269 15.59 -5.93 -3.59
CA VAL A 269 15.82 -7.35 -3.29
C VAL A 269 14.97 -7.82 -2.10
N TYR A 270 14.86 -7.02 -1.04
CA TYR A 270 13.98 -7.31 0.09
C TYR A 270 12.51 -7.45 -0.32
N ASN A 271 12.03 -6.58 -1.23
CA ASN A 271 10.69 -6.69 -1.81
C ASN A 271 10.56 -7.88 -2.79
N LYS A 272 11.68 -8.35 -3.36
CA LYS A 272 11.79 -9.48 -4.29
C LYS A 272 11.84 -10.87 -3.65
N ASN A 273 11.87 -11.02 -2.32
CA ASN A 273 11.67 -12.33 -1.66
C ASN A 273 10.27 -12.95 -1.93
N LYS A 274 9.51 -12.40 -2.88
CA LYS A 274 8.40 -13.03 -3.58
C LYS A 274 8.87 -13.77 -4.86
N ILE A 275 9.81 -14.72 -4.75
CA ILE A 275 9.99 -15.74 -5.82
C ILE A 275 8.65 -16.47 -6.06
N PHE A 276 7.79 -16.53 -5.04
CA PHE A 276 6.40 -16.99 -5.10
C PHE A 276 5.37 -15.87 -5.38
N SER A 277 5.74 -14.79 -6.06
CA SER A 277 4.75 -13.78 -6.47
C SER A 277 3.79 -14.35 -7.52
N TRP A 278 2.53 -13.92 -7.50
CA TRP A 278 1.55 -14.25 -8.53
C TRP A 278 2.03 -13.92 -9.95
N ALA A 279 2.78 -12.82 -10.10
CA ALA A 279 3.36 -12.43 -11.38
C ALA A 279 4.41 -13.44 -11.86
N THR A 280 5.28 -13.93 -10.97
CA THR A 280 6.27 -14.95 -11.30
C THR A 280 5.59 -16.24 -11.75
N CYS A 281 4.58 -16.71 -11.02
CA CYS A 281 3.81 -17.90 -11.38
C CYS A 281 3.12 -17.76 -12.75
N PHE A 282 2.47 -16.62 -13.00
CA PHE A 282 1.87 -16.29 -14.30
C PHE A 282 2.89 -16.32 -15.44
N HIS A 283 4.05 -15.66 -15.27
CA HIS A 283 5.09 -15.64 -16.30
C HIS A 283 5.68 -17.02 -16.58
N VAL A 284 5.90 -17.84 -15.55
CA VAL A 284 6.38 -19.23 -15.70
C VAL A 284 5.37 -20.08 -16.45
N LEU A 285 4.09 -20.00 -16.11
CA LEU A 285 3.03 -20.74 -16.79
C LEU A 285 2.86 -20.28 -18.25
N CYS A 286 2.91 -18.97 -18.52
CA CYS A 286 2.93 -18.44 -19.90
C CYS A 286 4.12 -18.97 -20.70
N LEU A 287 5.33 -18.94 -20.12
CA LEU A 287 6.53 -19.45 -20.78
C LEU A 287 6.39 -20.94 -21.10
N LEU A 288 5.92 -21.75 -20.14
CA LEU A 288 5.69 -23.18 -20.33
C LEU A 288 4.67 -23.45 -21.46
N TRP A 289 3.57 -22.70 -21.46
CA TRP A 289 2.55 -22.79 -22.53
C TRP A 289 3.13 -22.46 -23.91
N THR A 290 3.89 -21.37 -24.01
CA THR A 290 4.53 -20.95 -25.27
C THR A 290 5.53 -21.99 -25.74
N ILE A 291 6.39 -22.51 -24.85
CA ILE A 291 7.37 -23.56 -25.19
C ILE A 291 6.67 -24.79 -25.75
N LEU A 292 5.61 -25.28 -25.10
CA LEU A 292 4.88 -26.45 -25.57
C LEU A 292 4.19 -26.21 -26.93
N ARG A 293 3.58 -25.03 -27.12
CA ARG A 293 2.95 -24.67 -28.40
C ARG A 293 3.99 -24.52 -29.52
N SER A 294 5.12 -23.88 -29.25
CA SER A 294 6.22 -23.76 -30.22
C SER A 294 6.81 -25.13 -30.54
N ALA A 295 7.01 -26.00 -29.55
CA ALA A 295 7.49 -27.36 -29.74
C ALA A 295 6.55 -28.18 -30.62
N TYR A 296 5.22 -28.09 -30.40
CA TYR A 296 4.21 -28.71 -31.27
C TYR A 296 4.37 -28.27 -32.73
N TRP A 297 4.39 -26.96 -32.99
CA TRP A 297 4.50 -26.43 -34.36
C TRP A 297 5.83 -26.76 -35.04
N ILE A 298 6.94 -26.72 -34.30
CA ILE A 298 8.26 -27.10 -34.83
C ILE A 298 8.27 -28.59 -35.18
N ARG A 299 7.74 -29.45 -34.30
CA ARG A 299 7.71 -30.91 -34.50
C ARG A 299 6.84 -31.31 -35.69
N ILE A 300 5.63 -30.73 -35.81
CA ILE A 300 4.73 -31.03 -36.94
C ILE A 300 5.32 -30.54 -38.27
N GLN A 301 5.98 -29.37 -38.28
CA GLN A 301 6.63 -28.83 -39.48
C GLN A 301 7.87 -29.63 -39.89
N SER A 302 8.63 -30.14 -38.92
CA SER A 302 9.88 -30.88 -39.17
C SER A 302 9.66 -32.28 -39.73
N ARG A 303 8.40 -32.73 -39.87
CA ARG A 303 7.99 -34.08 -40.35
C ARG A 303 8.78 -35.23 -39.70
N TYR A 304 9.18 -35.05 -38.44
CA TYR A 304 9.80 -36.11 -37.68
C TYR A 304 8.73 -37.14 -37.30
N GLU A 305 9.08 -38.42 -37.29
CA GLU A 305 8.21 -39.47 -36.72
C GLU A 305 7.93 -39.11 -35.26
N MET A 306 6.69 -38.71 -34.98
CA MET A 306 6.24 -38.34 -33.64
C MET A 306 5.31 -39.44 -33.14
N THR A 307 5.53 -39.90 -31.92
CA THR A 307 4.64 -40.91 -31.32
C THR A 307 3.26 -40.31 -31.05
N TYR A 308 2.22 -41.14 -31.06
CA TYR A 308 0.85 -40.68 -30.72
C TYR A 308 0.77 -40.07 -29.32
N LEU A 309 1.55 -40.59 -28.35
CA LEU A 309 1.65 -40.02 -27.01
C LEU A 309 2.23 -38.60 -27.04
N GLU A 310 3.32 -38.39 -27.77
CA GLU A 310 3.91 -37.06 -27.95
C GLU A 310 2.95 -36.10 -28.67
N LEU A 311 2.22 -36.58 -29.68
CA LEU A 311 1.18 -35.80 -30.36
C LEU A 311 0.10 -35.33 -29.39
N TYR A 312 -0.47 -36.25 -28.61
CA TYR A 312 -1.54 -35.94 -27.68
C TYR A 312 -1.08 -35.04 -26.55
N LEU A 313 0.11 -35.25 -25.99
CA LEU A 313 0.66 -34.37 -24.95
C LEU A 313 0.97 -32.98 -25.50
N LEU A 314 1.66 -32.86 -26.64
CA LEU A 314 2.02 -31.54 -27.20
C LEU A 314 0.80 -30.74 -27.66
N TYR A 315 -0.25 -31.41 -28.14
CA TYR A 315 -1.48 -30.74 -28.58
C TYR A 315 -2.42 -30.40 -27.41
N TRP A 316 -2.68 -31.35 -26.50
CA TRP A 316 -3.72 -31.20 -25.46
C TRP A 316 -3.22 -30.66 -24.12
N PHE A 317 -1.97 -30.95 -23.72
CA PHE A 317 -1.41 -30.50 -22.44
C PHE A 317 -1.27 -28.96 -22.28
N PRO A 318 -1.13 -28.17 -23.36
CA PRO A 318 -1.26 -26.71 -23.26
C PRO A 318 -2.60 -26.24 -22.69
N THR A 319 -3.67 -27.03 -22.79
CA THR A 319 -5.02 -26.64 -22.35
C THR A 319 -5.13 -26.50 -20.82
N PRO A 320 -4.68 -27.47 -20.00
CA PRO A 320 -4.54 -27.29 -18.55
C PRO A 320 -3.70 -26.06 -18.14
N ILE A 321 -2.60 -25.78 -18.84
CA ILE A 321 -1.73 -24.64 -18.52
C ILE A 321 -2.44 -23.32 -18.84
N GLN A 322 -3.16 -23.27 -19.97
CA GLN A 322 -4.01 -22.14 -20.33
C GLN A 322 -5.10 -21.90 -19.28
N PHE A 323 -5.79 -22.95 -18.85
CA PHE A 323 -6.78 -22.87 -17.78
C PHE A 323 -6.16 -22.37 -16.46
N ALA A 324 -4.97 -22.88 -16.08
CA ALA A 324 -4.23 -22.45 -14.91
C ALA A 324 -3.90 -20.95 -14.94
N ASN A 325 -3.45 -20.45 -16.09
CA ASN A 325 -3.12 -19.04 -16.29
C ASN A 325 -4.33 -18.13 -16.12
N PHE A 326 -5.42 -18.47 -16.81
CA PHE A 326 -6.63 -17.67 -16.76
C PHE A 326 -7.31 -17.74 -15.38
N SER A 327 -7.28 -18.89 -14.71
CA SER A 327 -7.78 -19.02 -13.34
C SER A 327 -6.98 -18.20 -12.33
N LEU A 328 -5.66 -18.07 -12.54
CA LEU A 328 -4.79 -17.25 -11.71
C LEU A 328 -5.14 -15.76 -11.79
N LEU A 329 -5.56 -15.29 -12.97
CA LEU A 329 -6.04 -13.92 -13.15
C LEU A 329 -7.38 -13.67 -12.42
N ILE A 330 -8.25 -14.68 -12.31
CA ILE A 330 -9.47 -14.58 -11.49
C ILE A 330 -9.13 -14.50 -10.00
N LEU A 331 -8.18 -15.31 -9.52
CA LEU A 331 -7.69 -15.22 -8.15
C LEU A 331 -7.13 -13.83 -7.84
N PHE A 332 -6.41 -13.25 -8.80
CA PHE A 332 -5.96 -11.87 -8.69
C PHE A 332 -7.15 -10.90 -8.55
N TYR A 333 -8.20 -11.01 -9.37
CA TYR A 333 -9.40 -10.17 -9.23
C TYR A 333 -10.08 -10.32 -7.87
N ILE A 334 -10.16 -11.54 -7.33
CA ILE A 334 -10.72 -11.79 -5.99
C ILE A 334 -9.86 -11.14 -4.91
N GLN A 335 -8.54 -11.30 -4.97
CA GLN A 335 -7.60 -10.66 -4.03
C GLN A 335 -7.78 -9.14 -4.03
N VAL A 336 -7.87 -8.57 -5.22
CA VAL A 336 -8.11 -7.15 -5.46
C VAL A 336 -9.42 -6.66 -4.86
N LEU A 337 -10.51 -7.39 -5.09
CA LEU A 337 -11.85 -7.03 -4.60
C LEU A 337 -11.97 -7.14 -3.07
N THR A 338 -11.30 -8.12 -2.47
CA THR A 338 -11.45 -8.46 -1.04
C THR A 338 -10.44 -7.76 -0.12
N GLY A 339 -9.32 -7.27 -0.66
CA GLY A 339 -8.36 -6.45 0.08
C GLY A 339 -7.82 -7.17 1.34
N LYS A 340 -7.94 -6.57 2.53
CA LYS A 340 -7.46 -7.18 3.79
C LYS A 340 -8.15 -8.52 4.11
N GLN A 341 -9.38 -8.74 3.64
CA GLN A 341 -10.09 -10.02 3.83
C GLN A 341 -9.49 -11.16 3.00
N TRP A 342 -8.67 -10.86 1.99
CA TRP A 342 -7.94 -11.86 1.23
C TRP A 342 -7.09 -12.73 2.15
N GLN A 343 -6.23 -12.12 2.96
CA GLN A 343 -5.30 -12.85 3.84
C GLN A 343 -6.02 -13.58 4.97
N LEU A 344 -7.12 -13.01 5.48
CA LEU A 344 -7.83 -13.54 6.65
C LEU A 344 -8.75 -14.72 6.33
N LYS A 345 -9.32 -14.80 5.12
CA LYS A 345 -10.37 -15.77 4.80
C LYS A 345 -10.26 -16.35 3.40
N TRP A 346 -10.21 -15.49 2.38
CA TRP A 346 -10.37 -15.94 1.00
C TRP A 346 -9.16 -16.71 0.46
N ARG A 347 -7.96 -16.38 0.91
CA ARG A 347 -6.73 -17.07 0.52
C ARG A 347 -6.80 -18.57 0.83
N THR A 348 -7.28 -18.94 2.00
CA THR A 348 -7.38 -20.34 2.46
C THR A 348 -8.41 -21.16 1.68
N ILE A 349 -9.39 -20.51 1.06
CA ILE A 349 -10.44 -21.18 0.27
C ILE A 349 -10.06 -21.23 -1.21
N CYS A 350 -9.66 -20.09 -1.76
CA CYS A 350 -9.46 -19.93 -3.19
C CYS A 350 -8.17 -20.60 -3.70
N LEU A 351 -7.09 -20.61 -2.92
CA LEU A 351 -5.84 -21.27 -3.32
C LEU A 351 -5.97 -22.79 -3.45
N PRO A 352 -6.50 -23.53 -2.44
CA PRO A 352 -6.72 -24.96 -2.59
C PRO A 352 -7.66 -25.29 -3.74
N LEU A 353 -8.74 -24.51 -3.91
CA LEU A 353 -9.68 -24.73 -5.01
C LEU A 353 -9.00 -24.58 -6.39
N TYR A 354 -8.18 -23.54 -6.57
CA TYR A 354 -7.39 -23.34 -7.77
C TYR A 354 -6.45 -24.52 -8.05
N LEU A 355 -5.72 -24.98 -7.03
CA LEU A 355 -4.79 -26.10 -7.15
C LEU A 355 -5.53 -27.38 -7.52
N VAL A 356 -6.63 -27.69 -6.84
CA VAL A 356 -7.44 -28.89 -7.10
C VAL A 356 -7.98 -28.88 -8.53
N LEU A 357 -8.57 -27.78 -8.99
CA LEU A 357 -9.14 -27.69 -10.34
C LEU A 357 -8.06 -27.76 -11.44
N THR A 358 -6.92 -27.12 -11.22
CA THR A 358 -5.81 -27.14 -12.19
C THR A 358 -5.18 -28.53 -12.26
N MET A 359 -4.91 -29.14 -11.10
CA MET A 359 -4.32 -30.47 -11.03
C MET A 359 -5.29 -31.55 -11.54
N SER A 360 -6.60 -31.41 -11.31
CA SER A 360 -7.59 -32.35 -11.87
C SER A 360 -7.61 -32.29 -13.39
N MET A 361 -7.58 -31.08 -13.97
CA MET A 361 -7.56 -30.92 -15.43
C MET A 361 -6.26 -31.44 -16.06
N ALA A 362 -5.12 -31.18 -15.42
CA ALA A 362 -3.83 -31.70 -15.87
C ALA A 362 -3.77 -33.23 -15.78
N THR A 363 -4.18 -33.81 -14.64
CA THR A 363 -4.19 -35.26 -14.41
C THR A 363 -5.13 -35.95 -15.39
N PHE A 364 -6.34 -35.42 -15.57
CA PHE A 364 -7.32 -35.97 -16.50
C PHE A 364 -6.78 -35.96 -17.95
N THR A 365 -6.13 -34.87 -18.37
CA THR A 365 -5.51 -34.76 -19.70
C THR A 365 -4.36 -35.76 -19.90
N VAL A 366 -3.51 -35.96 -18.88
CA VAL A 366 -2.38 -36.91 -18.95
C VAL A 366 -2.87 -38.36 -18.95
N VAL A 367 -3.79 -38.72 -18.06
CA VAL A 367 -4.38 -40.07 -17.99
C VAL A 367 -5.08 -40.40 -19.29
N TRP A 368 -5.83 -39.44 -19.85
CA TRP A 368 -6.48 -39.60 -21.15
C TRP A 368 -5.44 -39.79 -22.26
N ALA A 369 -4.40 -38.95 -22.34
CA ALA A 369 -3.36 -39.07 -23.37
C ALA A 369 -2.64 -40.43 -23.33
N LEU A 370 -2.34 -40.94 -22.13
CA LEU A 370 -1.72 -42.26 -21.93
C LEU A 370 -2.64 -43.41 -22.32
N ASN A 371 -3.92 -43.34 -21.95
CA ASN A 371 -4.89 -44.37 -22.31
C ASN A 371 -5.14 -44.38 -23.83
N SER A 372 -5.26 -43.20 -24.45
CA SER A 372 -5.46 -43.07 -25.89
C SER A 372 -4.22 -43.41 -26.72
N SER A 373 -3.01 -43.28 -26.18
CA SER A 373 -1.79 -43.71 -26.88
C SER A 373 -1.58 -45.22 -26.86
N ASN A 374 -2.11 -45.93 -25.85
CA ASN A 374 -2.00 -47.38 -25.71
C ASN A 374 -3.05 -48.15 -26.54
N ASP A 375 -4.08 -47.46 -27.03
CA ASP A 375 -5.14 -48.01 -27.87
C ASP A 375 -4.73 -47.99 -29.37
N LEU A 376 -3.58 -48.59 -29.65
CA LEU A 376 -2.96 -48.61 -30.98
C LEU A 376 -3.82 -49.34 -32.02
N ASP A 377 -4.63 -50.31 -31.58
CA ASP A 377 -5.51 -51.11 -32.43
C ASP A 377 -6.61 -50.25 -33.08
N ASN A 378 -7.13 -49.24 -32.38
CA ASN A 378 -8.12 -48.31 -32.94
C ASN A 378 -7.51 -47.31 -33.94
N ALA A 379 -6.26 -46.88 -33.74
CA ALA A 379 -5.55 -46.02 -34.69
C ALA A 379 -5.23 -46.74 -36.01
N VAL A 380 -4.86 -48.03 -35.93
CA VAL A 380 -4.59 -48.90 -37.09
C VAL A 380 -5.89 -49.26 -37.83
N GLN A 381 -7.01 -49.43 -37.12
CA GLN A 381 -8.28 -49.84 -37.73
C GLN A 381 -9.05 -48.70 -38.42
N PHE A 382 -8.84 -47.44 -38.03
CA PHE A 382 -9.60 -46.29 -38.54
C PHE A 382 -8.80 -45.25 -39.35
N GLY A 383 -7.46 -45.31 -39.38
CA GLY A 383 -6.63 -44.47 -40.25
C GLY A 383 -6.98 -42.96 -40.19
N ASP A 384 -6.90 -42.26 -41.33
CA ASP A 384 -7.21 -40.81 -41.46
C ASP A 384 -8.66 -40.44 -41.07
N LYS A 385 -9.59 -41.39 -40.98
CA LYS A 385 -10.96 -41.16 -40.46
C LYS A 385 -10.99 -40.94 -38.94
N TYR A 386 -9.95 -41.35 -38.22
CA TYR A 386 -9.82 -41.10 -36.79
C TYR A 386 -9.66 -39.60 -36.51
N ASP A 387 -8.97 -38.87 -37.39
CA ASP A 387 -8.77 -37.42 -37.28
C ASP A 387 -10.02 -36.61 -37.68
N GLU A 388 -10.81 -37.08 -38.66
CA GLU A 388 -12.06 -36.42 -39.08
C GLU A 388 -13.24 -36.65 -38.10
N GLU A 389 -13.29 -37.79 -37.40
CA GLU A 389 -14.37 -38.16 -36.48
C GLU A 389 -13.92 -38.25 -35.02
N PHE A 390 -12.86 -37.52 -34.65
CA PHE A 390 -12.20 -37.56 -33.35
C PHE A 390 -13.19 -37.38 -32.16
N TYR A 391 -14.25 -36.60 -32.35
CA TYR A 391 -15.31 -36.35 -31.34
C TYR A 391 -16.20 -37.59 -31.03
N LYS A 392 -16.19 -38.63 -31.86
CA LYS A 392 -16.98 -39.85 -31.65
C LYS A 392 -16.30 -40.83 -30.68
N VAL A 393 -15.00 -40.67 -30.43
CA VAL A 393 -14.26 -41.45 -29.42
C VAL A 393 -14.70 -41.00 -28.04
N MET A 394 -15.27 -41.90 -27.23
CA MET A 394 -15.86 -41.58 -25.93
C MET A 394 -14.88 -40.79 -25.02
N GLY A 395 -13.60 -41.20 -24.98
CA GLY A 395 -12.58 -40.51 -24.17
C GLY A 395 -12.33 -39.06 -24.61
N VAL A 396 -12.24 -38.81 -25.93
CA VAL A 396 -12.06 -37.47 -26.50
C VAL A 396 -13.28 -36.60 -26.19
N ARG A 397 -14.48 -37.16 -26.36
CA ARG A 397 -15.74 -36.45 -26.10
C ARG A 397 -15.82 -35.98 -24.64
N VAL A 398 -15.47 -36.83 -23.68
CA VAL A 398 -15.45 -36.46 -22.26
C VAL A 398 -14.41 -35.36 -21.98
N GLN A 399 -13.21 -35.43 -22.58
CA GLN A 399 -12.19 -34.38 -22.47
C GLN A 399 -12.66 -33.04 -23.05
N LEU A 400 -13.35 -33.07 -24.19
CA LEU A 400 -13.91 -31.89 -24.85
C LEU A 400 -15.04 -31.29 -24.01
N GLU A 401 -15.99 -32.11 -23.53
CA GLU A 401 -17.10 -31.67 -22.68
C GLU A 401 -16.60 -31.08 -21.35
N TYR A 402 -15.62 -31.74 -20.72
CA TYR A 402 -14.98 -31.25 -19.49
C TYR A 402 -14.26 -29.92 -19.73
N SER A 403 -13.45 -29.83 -20.79
CA SER A 403 -12.74 -28.59 -21.13
C SER A 403 -13.70 -27.45 -21.45
N ALA A 404 -14.75 -27.72 -22.24
CA ALA A 404 -15.79 -26.74 -22.58
C ALA A 404 -16.49 -26.22 -21.32
N PHE A 405 -16.88 -27.11 -20.40
CA PHE A 405 -17.49 -26.72 -19.13
C PHE A 405 -16.53 -25.88 -18.28
N SER A 406 -15.27 -26.30 -18.15
CA SER A 406 -14.25 -25.56 -17.38
C SER A 406 -14.01 -24.16 -17.95
N PHE A 407 -13.87 -24.01 -19.27
CA PHE A 407 -13.68 -22.68 -19.89
C PHE A 407 -14.95 -21.84 -19.89
N PHE A 408 -16.14 -22.43 -19.96
CA PHE A 408 -17.41 -21.72 -19.81
C PHE A 408 -17.57 -21.14 -18.40
N LEU A 409 -17.30 -21.96 -17.38
CA LEU A 409 -17.31 -21.50 -15.98
C LEU A 409 -16.28 -20.39 -15.78
N LEU A 410 -15.06 -20.58 -16.30
CA LEU A 410 -13.99 -19.61 -16.22
C LEU A 410 -14.39 -18.27 -16.89
N GLY A 411 -14.93 -18.32 -18.09
CA GLY A 411 -15.43 -17.15 -18.82
C GLY A 411 -16.53 -16.40 -18.06
N THR A 412 -17.45 -17.15 -17.44
CA THR A 412 -18.51 -16.58 -16.60
C THR A 412 -17.93 -15.87 -15.37
N LEU A 413 -16.97 -16.49 -14.69
CA LEU A 413 -16.27 -15.89 -13.55
C LEU A 413 -15.48 -14.64 -13.98
N PHE A 414 -14.84 -14.65 -15.16
CA PHE A 414 -14.21 -13.47 -15.74
C PHE A 414 -15.18 -12.32 -15.96
N GLY A 415 -16.34 -12.61 -16.56
CA GLY A 415 -17.40 -11.62 -16.78
C GLY A 415 -17.88 -11.04 -15.45
N LEU A 416 -18.18 -11.89 -14.46
CA LEU A 416 -18.68 -11.47 -13.15
C LEU A 416 -17.65 -10.65 -12.36
N PHE A 417 -16.42 -11.14 -12.24
CA PHE A 417 -15.38 -10.43 -11.49
C PHE A 417 -14.83 -9.22 -12.23
N GLY A 418 -14.74 -9.27 -13.56
CA GLY A 418 -14.40 -8.12 -14.40
C GLY A 418 -15.45 -7.01 -14.30
N TRP A 419 -16.74 -7.35 -14.39
CA TRP A 419 -17.84 -6.42 -14.15
C TRP A 419 -17.75 -5.80 -12.75
N LYS A 420 -17.53 -6.62 -11.72
CA LYS A 420 -17.35 -6.12 -10.36
C LYS A 420 -16.17 -5.17 -10.25
N LEU A 421 -15.04 -5.48 -10.91
CA LEU A 421 -13.82 -4.69 -10.89
C LEU A 421 -13.98 -3.31 -11.57
N ILE A 422 -14.74 -3.26 -12.66
CA ILE A 422 -15.10 -1.99 -13.34
C ILE A 422 -15.97 -1.12 -12.42
N ASN A 423 -16.87 -1.74 -11.67
CA ASN A 423 -17.77 -1.05 -10.74
C ASN A 423 -17.19 -0.84 -9.33
N ILE A 424 -15.89 -1.12 -9.13
CA ILE A 424 -15.18 -0.73 -7.91
C ILE A 424 -15.03 0.79 -7.89
N GLU A 425 -15.28 1.40 -6.73
CA GLU A 425 -15.05 2.82 -6.51
C GLU A 425 -13.61 3.25 -6.88
N ARG A 426 -13.46 4.36 -7.63
CA ARG A 426 -12.19 4.84 -8.23
C ARG A 426 -10.97 4.90 -7.29
N TRP A 427 -11.15 5.04 -5.98
CA TRP A 427 -10.04 5.05 -5.00
C TRP A 427 -9.46 3.65 -4.72
N LYS A 428 -10.29 2.61 -4.75
CA LYS A 428 -9.80 1.22 -4.73
C LYS A 428 -9.11 0.86 -6.06
N GLN A 429 -9.54 1.46 -7.17
CA GLN A 429 -8.81 1.38 -8.46
C GLN A 429 -7.42 2.03 -8.39
N ARG A 430 -7.24 3.12 -7.63
CA ARG A 430 -5.91 3.74 -7.42
C ARG A 430 -4.97 2.84 -6.61
N ARG A 431 -5.43 2.14 -5.57
CA ARG A 431 -4.60 1.14 -4.84
C ARG A 431 -4.14 -0.01 -5.74
N LEU A 432 -4.88 -0.33 -6.80
CA LEU A 432 -4.50 -1.36 -7.78
C LEU A 432 -3.38 -0.93 -8.70
N LEU A 433 -3.34 0.34 -9.05
CA LEU A 433 -2.28 0.95 -9.85
C LEU A 433 -0.96 1.11 -9.07
N VAL A 434 -1.00 1.14 -7.73
CA VAL A 434 0.20 1.19 -6.87
C VAL A 434 0.95 -0.16 -6.81
N SER A 435 0.30 -1.27 -7.20
CA SER A 435 0.94 -2.60 -7.21
C SER A 435 1.81 -2.91 -8.44
N ARG A 436 1.93 -1.97 -9.40
CA ARG A 436 2.95 -2.01 -10.46
C ARG A 436 3.51 -0.60 -10.73
N PRO A 437 4.84 -0.47 -10.92
CA PRO A 437 5.43 0.79 -11.36
C PRO A 437 4.89 1.15 -12.75
N ARG A 438 4.46 2.40 -12.92
CA ARG A 438 4.14 2.94 -14.24
C ARG A 438 5.44 3.03 -15.04
N LYS A 439 5.50 2.18 -16.06
CA LYS A 439 6.30 2.28 -17.29
C LYS A 439 7.83 2.23 -17.14
N SER A 440 8.35 1.09 -17.60
CA SER A 440 9.62 1.01 -18.31
C SER A 440 9.69 2.08 -19.40
N ILE A 441 10.60 3.03 -19.28
CA ILE A 441 11.25 3.62 -20.44
C ILE A 441 12.61 2.93 -20.55
N VAL A 442 12.86 2.49 -21.77
CA VAL A 442 14.03 1.73 -22.22
C VAL A 442 15.28 2.57 -22.01
N LEU A 443 16.37 1.88 -21.63
CA LEU A 443 17.75 2.35 -21.62
C LEU A 443 18.12 3.22 -22.83
#